data_AF-A0A1Q8QQE8-F1
#
_entry.id   AF-A0A1Q8QQE8-F1
#
_cell.length_a   1.000
_cell.length_b   1.000
_cell.length_c   1.000
_cell.angle_alpha   90.00
_cell.angle_beta   90.00
_cell.angle_gamma   90.00
#
_symmetry.space_group_name_H-M   'P 1'
#
loop_
_entity.id
_entity.type
_entity.pdbx_description
1 polymer ?
#
loop_
_entity_poly.entity_id
_entity_poly.type
_entity_poly.pdbx_seq_one_letter_code
_entity_poly.pdbx_strand_id
1 'polypeptide(L)'
;MDIVQNAVDTPLCIDSPNPLVIEKVFPYAKRPGLINSVSEEGGKCEIIYPIIKGTKWEVIALTCDNRGIPKDIQTRVDITKVMVEKAKMYDITPDRIHIDPLVMALSADNQSLLNFVQTLKEVKTLYPTIKVTSGLSNISFGMPLRKVVNQHFLTLAIDAGMDSAILDPCNRDMVTTLYVTDALLGKDRFCRNYLNAYRKNKIGPVKVDA
;
A
#
# COMPACT_ATOMS: atom_id res chain seq x y z
N MET A 1 3.73 11.84 16.68
CA MET A 1 4.42 12.24 15.43
C MET A 1 5.81 12.80 15.72
N ASP A 2 5.96 13.70 16.70
CA ASP A 2 7.23 14.37 17.00
C ASP A 2 8.40 13.43 17.29
N ILE A 3 8.20 12.40 18.12
CA ILE A 3 9.23 11.39 18.44
C ILE A 3 9.80 10.76 17.16
N VAL A 4 8.92 10.36 16.23
CA VAL A 4 9.33 9.73 14.96
C VAL A 4 10.12 10.73 14.10
N GLN A 5 9.61 11.95 13.94
CA GLN A 5 10.24 13.00 13.12
C GLN A 5 11.51 13.60 13.73
N ASN A 6 11.81 13.32 15.00
CA ASN A 6 13.08 13.67 15.65
C ASN A 6 14.11 12.55 15.49
N ALA A 7 13.66 11.31 15.24
CA ALA A 7 14.53 10.15 15.07
C ALA A 7 14.95 9.92 13.61
N VAL A 8 14.05 10.17 12.65
CA VAL A 8 14.29 9.88 11.22
C VAL A 8 13.72 10.95 10.29
N ASP A 9 14.31 11.06 9.09
CA ASP A 9 13.82 11.96 8.04
C ASP A 9 12.79 11.32 7.09
N THR A 10 12.60 10.00 7.16
CA THR A 10 11.57 9.28 6.40
C THR A 10 10.19 9.92 6.63
N PRO A 11 9.44 10.27 5.57
CA PRO A 11 8.11 10.86 5.70
C PRO A 11 7.13 9.98 6.48
N LEU A 12 6.15 10.62 7.13
CA LEU A 12 5.10 9.93 7.87
C LEU A 12 4.04 9.36 6.93
N CYS A 13 3.51 8.18 7.28
CA CYS A 13 2.18 7.74 6.87
C CYS A 13 1.25 7.99 8.06
N ILE A 14 0.31 8.94 7.96
CA ILE A 14 -0.65 9.26 9.01
C ILE A 14 -1.83 8.30 8.89
N ASP A 15 -1.94 7.38 9.84
CA ASP A 15 -2.94 6.30 9.82
C ASP A 15 -4.04 6.53 10.85
N SER A 16 -5.27 6.76 10.38
CA SER A 16 -6.45 6.90 11.24
C SER A 16 -7.73 6.63 10.45
N PRO A 17 -8.69 5.87 11.00
CA PRO A 17 -10.00 5.69 10.36
C PRO A 17 -10.87 6.95 10.45
N ASN A 18 -10.51 7.91 11.32
CA ASN A 18 -11.24 9.16 11.52
C ASN A 18 -10.55 10.31 10.75
N PRO A 19 -11.18 10.87 9.71
CA PRO A 19 -10.59 11.95 8.92
C PRO A 19 -10.41 13.26 9.71
N LEU A 20 -11.24 13.50 10.73
CA LEU A 20 -11.10 14.69 11.60
C LEU A 20 -9.86 14.60 12.50
N VAL A 21 -9.41 13.39 12.84
CA VAL A 21 -8.14 13.22 13.55
C VAL A 21 -6.98 13.58 12.62
N ILE A 22 -7.03 13.11 11.37
CA ILE A 22 -6.01 13.40 10.36
C ILE A 22 -5.91 14.92 10.15
N GLU A 23 -7.04 15.61 9.96
CA GLU A 23 -7.09 17.06 9.83
C GLU A 23 -6.40 17.79 11.00
N LYS A 24 -6.71 17.38 12.24
CA LYS A 24 -6.12 18.00 13.43
C LYS A 24 -4.61 17.78 13.53
N VAL A 25 -4.11 16.62 13.10
CA VAL A 25 -2.68 16.30 13.22
C VAL A 25 -1.87 16.64 11.97
N PHE A 26 -2.51 16.93 10.84
CA PHE A 26 -1.87 17.24 9.56
C PHE A 26 -0.81 18.36 9.67
N PRO A 27 -1.05 19.48 10.39
CA PRO A 27 -0.06 20.55 10.53
C PRO A 27 1.21 20.17 11.31
N TYR A 28 1.21 19.06 12.07
CA TYR A 28 2.35 18.63 12.89
C TYR A 28 3.41 17.88 12.06
N ALA A 29 3.11 17.51 10.82
CA ALA A 29 4.06 16.88 9.94
C ALA A 29 5.01 17.92 9.32
N LYS A 30 6.32 17.76 9.56
CA LYS A 30 7.38 18.68 9.12
C LYS A 30 7.61 18.67 7.60
N ARG A 31 7.12 17.64 6.90
CA ARG A 31 7.28 17.44 5.46
C ARG A 31 6.11 16.63 4.90
N PRO A 32 5.79 16.75 3.60
CA PRO A 32 4.76 15.93 2.97
C PRO A 32 5.03 14.43 3.11
N GLY A 33 3.97 13.67 3.39
CA GLY A 33 3.99 12.23 3.52
C GLY A 33 2.79 11.58 2.85
N LEU A 34 2.28 10.51 3.47
CA LEU A 34 1.15 9.72 2.99
C LEU A 34 0.01 9.77 4.01
N ILE A 35 -1.24 9.84 3.53
CA ILE A 35 -2.43 9.70 4.38
C ILE A 35 -3.03 8.31 4.21
N ASN A 36 -3.28 7.60 5.31
CA ASN A 36 -4.00 6.32 5.36
C ASN A 36 -5.28 6.48 6.20
N SER A 37 -6.46 6.57 5.61
CA SER A 37 -6.81 6.56 4.18
C SER A 37 -8.10 7.34 3.94
N VAL A 38 -8.48 7.48 2.66
CA VAL A 38 -9.83 7.86 2.24
C VAL A 38 -10.58 6.66 1.67
N SER A 39 -11.90 6.79 1.58
CA SER A 39 -12.78 5.89 0.83
C SER A 39 -14.08 6.64 0.50
N GLU A 40 -14.99 5.98 -0.21
CA GLU A 40 -16.35 6.51 -0.45
C GLU A 40 -17.29 6.32 0.75
N GLU A 41 -16.75 5.89 1.89
CA GLU A 41 -17.46 5.79 3.16
C GLU A 41 -17.42 7.13 3.90
N GLY A 42 -18.57 7.56 4.43
CA GLY A 42 -18.63 8.58 5.49
C GLY A 42 -18.05 9.95 5.14
N GLY A 43 -17.93 10.30 3.86
CA GLY A 43 -17.45 11.62 3.42
C GLY A 43 -15.95 11.86 3.62
N LYS A 44 -15.13 10.80 3.71
CA LYS A 44 -13.68 10.91 3.96
C LYS A 44 -12.95 11.71 2.87
N CYS A 45 -13.31 11.52 1.60
CA CYS A 45 -12.77 12.26 0.47
C CYS A 45 -12.98 13.77 0.62
N GLU A 46 -14.17 14.18 1.03
CA GLU A 46 -14.60 15.58 1.18
C GLU A 46 -13.89 16.30 2.33
N ILE A 47 -13.34 15.56 3.29
CA ILE A 47 -12.53 16.13 4.38
C ILE A 47 -11.04 16.14 3.99
N ILE A 48 -10.51 15.04 3.47
CA ILE A 48 -9.07 14.88 3.25
C ILE A 48 -8.58 15.59 1.98
N TYR A 49 -9.32 15.54 0.87
CA TYR A 49 -8.87 16.15 -0.39
C TYR A 49 -8.67 17.67 -0.32
N PRO A 50 -9.55 18.46 0.33
CA PRO A 50 -9.29 19.88 0.56
C PRO A 50 -7.98 20.14 1.33
N ILE A 51 -7.66 19.30 2.32
CA ILE A 51 -6.47 19.46 3.19
C ILE A 51 -5.18 19.25 2.38
N ILE A 52 -5.16 18.29 1.46
CA ILE A 52 -3.97 17.99 0.65
C ILE A 52 -3.92 18.74 -0.68
N LYS A 53 -4.92 19.57 -1.00
CA LYS A 53 -4.95 20.42 -2.19
C LYS A 53 -3.74 21.35 -2.22
N GLY A 54 -3.09 21.47 -3.38
CA GLY A 54 -1.91 22.32 -3.56
C GLY A 54 -0.65 21.86 -2.81
N THR A 55 -0.68 20.69 -2.18
CA THR A 55 0.48 20.10 -1.48
C THR A 55 1.09 18.94 -2.27
N LYS A 56 2.19 18.38 -1.77
CA LYS A 56 2.81 17.15 -2.32
C LYS A 56 2.41 15.88 -1.54
N TRP A 57 1.40 15.96 -0.67
CA TRP A 57 0.94 14.81 0.09
C TRP A 57 0.32 13.76 -0.83
N GLU A 58 0.60 12.50 -0.57
CA GLU A 58 -0.02 11.38 -1.24
C GLU A 58 -1.14 10.80 -0.35
N VAL A 59 -2.03 10.00 -0.92
CA VAL A 59 -3.17 9.42 -0.20
C VAL A 59 -3.42 7.97 -0.60
N ILE A 60 -3.66 7.12 0.40
CA ILE A 60 -4.23 5.78 0.21
C ILE A 60 -5.74 5.91 0.08
N ALA A 61 -6.31 5.31 -0.96
CA ALA A 61 -7.75 5.33 -1.24
C ALA A 61 -8.27 3.88 -1.32
N LEU A 62 -9.10 3.51 -0.34
CA LEU A 62 -9.64 2.16 -0.20
C LEU A 62 -10.86 1.99 -1.10
N THR A 63 -10.95 0.87 -1.83
CA THR A 63 -12.10 0.60 -2.71
C THR A 63 -13.30 0.05 -1.93
N CYS A 64 -13.82 0.83 -0.97
CA CYS A 64 -15.04 0.56 -0.23
C CYS A 64 -15.93 1.81 -0.15
N ASP A 65 -17.21 1.59 0.15
CA ASP A 65 -18.20 2.65 0.31
C ASP A 65 -19.10 2.38 1.53
N ASN A 66 -20.19 3.14 1.68
CA ASN A 66 -21.14 2.97 2.79
C ASN A 66 -21.85 1.60 2.84
N ARG A 67 -21.75 0.79 1.77
CA ARG A 67 -22.25 -0.60 1.71
C ARG A 67 -21.19 -1.62 2.16
N GLY A 68 -19.96 -1.17 2.45
CA GLY A 68 -18.84 -1.98 2.90
C GLY A 68 -17.86 -2.34 1.78
N ILE A 69 -17.19 -3.47 1.94
CA ILE A 69 -16.19 -3.96 0.99
C ILE A 69 -16.89 -4.70 -0.16
N PRO A 70 -16.73 -4.25 -1.42
CA PRO A 70 -17.32 -4.94 -2.58
C PRO A 70 -16.75 -6.35 -2.76
N LYS A 71 -17.54 -7.25 -3.35
CA LYS A 71 -17.07 -8.62 -3.67
C LYS A 71 -16.56 -8.74 -5.10
N ASP A 72 -17.16 -8.02 -6.04
CA ASP A 72 -16.80 -8.04 -7.45
C ASP A 72 -15.73 -7.00 -7.81
N ILE A 73 -15.02 -7.27 -8.91
CA ILE A 73 -13.94 -6.43 -9.43
C ILE A 73 -14.49 -5.11 -9.98
N GLN A 74 -15.60 -5.18 -10.72
CA GLN A 74 -16.20 -4.03 -11.40
C GLN A 74 -16.55 -2.91 -10.41
N THR A 75 -17.18 -3.25 -9.27
CA THR A 75 -17.52 -2.27 -8.24
C THR A 75 -16.28 -1.62 -7.63
N ARG A 76 -15.18 -2.36 -7.42
CA ARG A 76 -13.91 -1.76 -6.95
C ARG A 76 -13.34 -0.76 -7.95
N VAL A 77 -13.40 -1.10 -9.23
CA VAL A 77 -12.96 -0.23 -10.33
C VAL A 77 -13.84 1.01 -10.44
N ASP A 78 -15.15 0.87 -10.27
CA ASP A 78 -16.07 2.02 -10.33
C ASP A 78 -15.92 2.95 -9.11
N ILE A 79 -15.72 2.41 -7.91
CA ILE A 79 -15.36 3.21 -6.72
C ILE A 79 -14.04 3.94 -6.96
N THR A 80 -13.05 3.29 -7.59
CA THR A 80 -11.78 3.93 -7.96
C THR A 80 -12.00 5.13 -8.89
N LYS A 81 -12.82 4.99 -9.94
CA LYS A 81 -13.14 6.10 -10.85
C LYS A 81 -13.77 7.27 -10.10
N VAL A 82 -14.73 6.99 -9.21
CA VAL A 82 -15.40 8.02 -8.41
C VAL A 82 -14.38 8.77 -7.53
N MET A 83 -13.51 8.05 -6.81
CA MET A 83 -12.51 8.68 -5.95
C MET A 83 -11.48 9.50 -6.74
N VAL A 84 -11.08 9.05 -7.93
CA VAL A 84 -10.16 9.78 -8.82
C VAL A 84 -10.82 11.05 -9.37
N GLU A 85 -12.07 10.99 -9.82
CA GLU A 85 -12.80 12.18 -10.28
C GLU A 85 -13.02 13.19 -9.14
N LYS A 86 -13.28 12.72 -7.92
CA LYS A 86 -13.31 13.59 -6.74
C LYS A 86 -11.97 14.24 -6.47
N ALA A 87 -10.88 13.47 -6.48
CA ALA A 87 -9.53 13.96 -6.25
C ALA A 87 -9.14 15.05 -7.27
N LYS A 88 -9.55 14.86 -8.54
CA LYS A 88 -9.34 15.81 -9.63
C LYS A 88 -9.98 17.18 -9.37
N MET A 89 -11.14 17.26 -8.70
CA MET A 89 -11.75 18.54 -8.31
C MET A 89 -10.88 19.37 -7.33
N TYR A 90 -9.92 18.71 -6.67
CA TYR A 90 -8.97 19.32 -5.73
C TYR A 90 -7.53 19.37 -6.28
N ASP A 91 -7.37 19.23 -7.60
CA ASP A 91 -6.05 19.26 -8.27
C ASP A 91 -5.09 18.16 -7.76
N ILE A 92 -5.64 17.02 -7.33
CA ILE A 92 -4.88 15.83 -6.93
C ILE A 92 -4.82 14.89 -8.13
N THR A 93 -3.62 14.69 -8.66
CA THR A 93 -3.36 13.84 -9.82
C THR A 93 -3.28 12.36 -9.43
N PRO A 94 -3.57 11.42 -10.36
CA PRO A 94 -3.55 9.99 -10.06
C PRO A 94 -2.22 9.47 -9.51
N ASP A 95 -1.08 10.05 -9.87
CA ASP A 95 0.24 9.66 -9.34
C ASP A 95 0.40 9.89 -7.83
N ARG A 96 -0.45 10.72 -7.21
CA ARG A 96 -0.50 10.94 -5.76
C ARG A 96 -1.43 9.97 -5.02
N ILE A 97 -2.09 9.06 -5.74
CA ILE A 97 -3.09 8.16 -5.17
C ILE A 97 -2.55 6.72 -5.16
N HIS A 98 -2.70 6.07 -4.01
CA HIS A 98 -2.43 4.66 -3.79
C HIS A 98 -3.75 3.92 -3.59
N ILE A 99 -4.25 3.26 -4.62
CA ILE A 99 -5.49 2.48 -4.53
C ILE A 99 -5.22 1.20 -3.74
N ASP A 100 -6.02 0.94 -2.71
CA ASP A 100 -6.05 -0.36 -2.02
C ASP A 100 -7.34 -1.12 -2.42
N PRO A 101 -7.24 -2.19 -3.23
CA PRO A 101 -8.37 -3.04 -3.61
C PRO A 101 -9.00 -3.85 -2.46
N LEU A 102 -8.47 -3.73 -1.24
CA LEU A 102 -8.92 -4.43 -0.03
C LEU A 102 -8.94 -5.95 -0.22
N VAL A 103 -7.74 -6.54 -0.25
CA VAL A 103 -7.59 -8.01 -0.31
C VAL A 103 -8.28 -8.66 0.90
N MET A 104 -9.09 -9.70 0.63
CA MET A 104 -9.78 -10.46 1.66
C MET A 104 -8.95 -11.66 2.13
N ALA A 105 -9.39 -12.29 3.23
CA ALA A 105 -8.76 -13.51 3.72
C ALA A 105 -8.95 -14.66 2.73
N LEU A 106 -7.87 -15.32 2.33
CA LEU A 106 -7.89 -16.45 1.40
C LEU A 106 -8.70 -17.62 1.98
N SER A 107 -8.73 -17.78 3.32
CA SER A 107 -9.55 -18.80 3.99
C SER A 107 -11.05 -18.56 3.85
N ALA A 108 -11.48 -17.33 3.54
CA ALA A 108 -12.88 -16.97 3.33
C ALA A 108 -13.24 -16.95 1.84
N ASP A 109 -12.29 -16.61 0.96
CA ASP A 109 -12.47 -16.60 -0.49
C ASP A 109 -11.16 -16.96 -1.21
N ASN A 110 -11.13 -18.15 -1.83
CA ASN A 110 -9.98 -18.63 -2.59
C ASN A 110 -9.71 -17.80 -3.86
N GLN A 111 -10.67 -16.99 -4.32
CA GLN A 111 -10.50 -16.07 -5.44
C GLN A 111 -9.85 -14.74 -5.01
N SER A 112 -9.59 -14.52 -3.72
CA SER A 112 -9.18 -13.21 -3.22
C SER A 112 -7.91 -12.66 -3.91
N LEU A 113 -6.88 -13.49 -4.12
CA LEU A 113 -5.67 -13.04 -4.83
C LEU A 113 -5.95 -12.76 -6.31
N LEU A 114 -6.72 -13.63 -6.97
CA LEU A 114 -7.04 -13.48 -8.40
C LEU A 114 -7.86 -12.20 -8.63
N ASN A 115 -8.84 -11.93 -7.78
CA ASN A 115 -9.65 -10.72 -7.80
C ASN A 115 -8.81 -9.48 -7.50
N PHE A 116 -7.89 -9.54 -6.55
CA PHE A 116 -6.93 -8.47 -6.27
C PHE A 116 -6.07 -8.15 -7.50
N VAL A 117 -5.48 -9.17 -8.13
CA VAL A 117 -4.62 -9.01 -9.33
C VAL A 117 -5.41 -8.45 -10.51
N GLN A 118 -6.64 -8.93 -10.74
CA GLN A 118 -7.46 -8.45 -11.83
C GLN A 118 -7.90 -6.98 -11.61
N THR A 119 -8.31 -6.63 -10.39
CA THR A 119 -8.64 -5.24 -10.03
C THR A 119 -7.44 -4.32 -10.23
N LEU A 120 -6.25 -4.75 -9.78
CA LEU A 120 -5.00 -4.01 -9.96
C LEU A 120 -4.73 -3.74 -11.44
N LYS A 121 -4.83 -4.76 -12.30
CA LYS A 121 -4.59 -4.63 -13.74
C LYS A 121 -5.58 -3.67 -14.41
N GLU A 122 -6.86 -3.75 -14.06
CA GLU A 122 -7.89 -2.84 -14.60
C GLU A 122 -7.66 -1.40 -14.15
N VAL A 123 -7.37 -1.18 -12.87
CA VAL A 123 -7.06 0.14 -12.32
C VAL A 123 -5.84 0.77 -13.02
N LYS A 124 -4.75 0.01 -13.21
CA LYS A 124 -3.56 0.53 -13.91
C LYS A 124 -3.77 0.71 -15.41
N THR A 125 -4.67 -0.04 -16.03
CA THR A 125 -5.06 0.19 -17.43
C THR A 125 -5.80 1.51 -17.59
N LEU A 126 -6.70 1.84 -16.65
CA LEU A 126 -7.45 3.10 -16.66
C LEU A 126 -6.59 4.30 -16.26
N TYR A 127 -5.70 4.12 -15.29
CA TYR A 127 -4.86 5.18 -14.74
C TYR A 127 -3.40 4.71 -14.66
N PRO A 128 -2.62 4.81 -15.74
CA PRO A 128 -1.26 4.26 -15.80
C PRO A 128 -0.27 4.81 -14.76
N THR A 129 -0.52 6.01 -14.25
CA THR A 129 0.33 6.64 -13.24
C THR A 129 -0.14 6.39 -11.80
N ILE A 130 -1.34 5.82 -11.61
CA ILE A 130 -1.85 5.50 -10.27
C ILE A 130 -1.02 4.38 -9.66
N LYS A 131 -0.85 4.44 -8.34
CA LYS A 131 -0.17 3.39 -7.59
C LYS A 131 -1.22 2.43 -7.02
N VAL A 132 -0.91 1.15 -6.96
CA VAL A 132 -1.70 0.15 -6.23
C VAL A 132 -0.94 -0.29 -4.99
N THR A 133 -1.65 -0.36 -3.87
CA THR A 133 -1.12 -0.71 -2.55
C THR A 133 -1.90 -1.84 -1.90
N SER A 134 -1.31 -2.47 -0.89
CA SER A 134 -2.03 -3.42 -0.03
C SER A 134 -1.32 -3.64 1.30
N GLY A 135 -2.09 -3.93 2.34
CA GLY A 135 -1.59 -4.56 3.56
C GLY A 135 -1.43 -6.08 3.37
N LEU A 136 -0.27 -6.63 3.76
CA LEU A 136 0.03 -8.05 3.49
C LEU A 136 -0.67 -9.04 4.43
N SER A 137 -1.18 -8.60 5.59
CA SER A 137 -1.64 -9.52 6.64
C SER A 137 -3.04 -10.07 6.43
N ASN A 138 -3.89 -9.39 5.65
CA ASN A 138 -5.31 -9.76 5.54
C ASN A 138 -5.51 -11.06 4.77
N ILE A 139 -4.73 -11.28 3.71
CA ILE A 139 -4.81 -12.48 2.86
C ILE A 139 -4.64 -13.79 3.64
N SER A 140 -3.86 -13.79 4.73
CA SER A 140 -3.53 -15.00 5.50
C SER A 140 -4.34 -15.16 6.79
N PHE A 141 -5.32 -14.29 7.05
CA PHE A 141 -6.16 -14.43 8.24
C PHE A 141 -6.83 -15.81 8.27
N GLY A 142 -6.85 -16.47 9.43
CA GLY A 142 -7.41 -17.82 9.59
C GLY A 142 -6.52 -18.98 9.11
N MET A 143 -5.31 -18.72 8.57
CA MET A 143 -4.42 -19.77 8.05
C MET A 143 -3.22 -20.05 8.97
N PRO A 144 -2.67 -21.29 8.99
CA PRO A 144 -1.37 -21.56 9.59
C PRO A 144 -0.24 -20.93 8.75
N LEU A 145 0.95 -20.78 9.35
CA LEU A 145 2.15 -20.28 8.64
C LEU A 145 1.93 -18.95 7.90
N ARG A 146 1.15 -18.03 8.49
CA ARG A 146 0.74 -16.75 7.89
C ARG A 146 1.88 -15.96 7.25
N LYS A 147 3.07 -15.96 7.86
CA LYS A 147 4.25 -15.27 7.33
C LYS A 147 4.63 -15.79 5.94
N VAL A 148 4.60 -17.11 5.74
CA VAL A 148 4.88 -17.76 4.44
C VAL A 148 3.83 -17.37 3.41
N VAL A 149 2.54 -17.40 3.78
CA VAL A 149 1.46 -16.95 2.90
C VAL A 149 1.65 -15.49 2.49
N ASN A 150 1.99 -14.60 3.44
CA ASN A 150 2.21 -13.18 3.16
C ASN A 150 3.40 -12.94 2.21
N GLN A 151 4.47 -13.73 2.31
CA GLN A 151 5.64 -13.64 1.41
C GLN A 151 5.28 -14.05 -0.02
N HIS A 152 4.54 -15.14 -0.20
CA HIS A 152 4.08 -15.57 -1.52
C HIS A 152 3.05 -14.61 -2.10
N PHE A 153 2.15 -14.07 -1.27
CA PHE A 153 1.25 -13.00 -1.67
C PHE A 153 2.02 -11.77 -2.17
N LEU A 154 3.00 -11.28 -1.40
CA LEU A 154 3.84 -10.14 -1.80
C LEU A 154 4.52 -10.40 -3.14
N THR A 155 5.11 -11.59 -3.34
CA THR A 155 5.79 -11.95 -4.58
C THR A 155 4.86 -11.86 -5.79
N LEU A 156 3.67 -12.47 -5.69
CA LEU A 156 2.68 -12.49 -6.76
C LEU A 156 2.06 -11.12 -7.00
N ALA A 157 1.86 -10.33 -5.94
CA ALA A 157 1.34 -8.97 -6.06
C ALA A 157 2.34 -8.02 -6.74
N ILE A 158 3.64 -8.11 -6.43
CA ILE A 158 4.69 -7.32 -7.11
C ILE A 158 4.77 -7.70 -8.59
N ASP A 159 4.74 -9.00 -8.92
CA ASP A 159 4.73 -9.49 -10.31
C ASP A 159 3.51 -8.96 -11.09
N ALA A 160 2.34 -8.95 -10.45
CA ALA A 160 1.13 -8.38 -11.02
C ALA A 160 1.19 -6.85 -11.25
N GLY A 161 2.14 -6.15 -10.60
CA GLY A 161 2.37 -4.72 -10.78
C GLY A 161 2.01 -3.84 -9.57
N MET A 162 1.95 -4.39 -8.36
CA MET A 162 1.76 -3.62 -7.12
C MET A 162 2.93 -2.67 -6.88
N ASP A 163 2.64 -1.43 -6.49
CA ASP A 163 3.63 -0.34 -6.41
C ASP A 163 4.11 -0.07 -4.98
N SER A 164 3.29 -0.37 -3.97
CA SER A 164 3.61 -0.14 -2.56
C SER A 164 2.95 -1.18 -1.66
N ALA A 165 3.45 -1.37 -0.44
CA ALA A 165 2.85 -2.27 0.52
C ALA A 165 3.06 -1.77 1.96
N ILE A 166 2.07 -1.99 2.81
CA ILE A 166 2.21 -1.82 4.27
C ILE A 166 2.63 -3.18 4.84
N LEU A 167 3.88 -3.26 5.30
CA LEU A 167 4.51 -4.49 5.79
C LEU A 167 5.46 -4.22 6.94
N ASP A 168 5.93 -5.29 7.60
CA ASP A 168 6.98 -5.22 8.61
C ASP A 168 8.37 -5.32 7.94
N PRO A 169 9.13 -4.21 7.86
CA PRO A 169 10.48 -4.21 7.27
C PRO A 169 11.55 -4.77 8.23
N CYS A 170 11.22 -5.07 9.49
CA CYS A 170 12.15 -5.70 10.43
C CYS A 170 12.16 -7.23 10.28
N ASN A 171 11.16 -7.79 9.61
CA ASN A 171 11.12 -9.20 9.26
C ASN A 171 12.12 -9.50 8.13
N ARG A 172 13.26 -10.09 8.48
CA ARG A 172 14.34 -10.44 7.54
C ARG A 172 13.87 -11.31 6.40
N ASP A 173 12.96 -12.26 6.64
CA ASP A 173 12.47 -13.15 5.59
C ASP A 173 11.57 -12.38 4.60
N MET A 174 10.75 -11.45 5.10
CA MET A 174 9.94 -10.56 4.25
C MET A 174 10.81 -9.64 3.39
N VAL A 175 11.84 -9.03 3.99
CA VAL A 175 12.81 -8.20 3.26
C VAL A 175 13.59 -9.02 2.25
N THR A 176 13.95 -10.26 2.59
CA THR A 176 14.59 -11.20 1.66
C THR A 176 13.69 -11.46 0.46
N THR A 177 12.40 -11.76 0.70
CA THR A 177 11.41 -11.95 -0.37
C THR A 177 11.39 -10.74 -1.30
N LEU A 178 11.33 -9.52 -0.77
CA LEU A 178 11.29 -8.30 -1.59
C LEU A 178 12.52 -8.16 -2.50
N TYR A 179 13.74 -8.32 -1.97
CA TYR A 179 14.96 -8.25 -2.78
C TYR A 179 15.03 -9.36 -3.84
N VAL A 180 14.61 -10.57 -3.50
CA VAL A 180 14.60 -11.71 -4.43
C VAL A 180 13.58 -11.49 -5.54
N THR A 181 12.37 -11.03 -5.21
CA THR A 181 11.33 -10.73 -6.20
C THR A 181 11.80 -9.65 -7.18
N ASP A 182 12.41 -8.55 -6.70
CA ASP A 182 12.94 -7.51 -7.58
C ASP A 182 14.05 -8.03 -8.51
N ALA A 183 14.92 -8.92 -8.02
CA ALA A 183 15.95 -9.55 -8.84
C ALA A 183 15.35 -10.47 -9.91
N LEU A 184 14.35 -11.30 -9.55
CA LEU A 184 13.68 -12.21 -10.48
C LEU A 184 12.90 -11.47 -11.57
N LEU A 185 12.30 -10.32 -11.25
CA LEU A 185 11.58 -9.48 -12.20
C LEU A 185 12.50 -8.55 -13.02
N GLY A 186 13.82 -8.70 -12.89
CA GLY A 186 14.80 -7.88 -13.63
C GLY A 186 14.89 -6.42 -13.17
N LYS A 187 14.31 -6.07 -12.01
CA LYS A 187 14.36 -4.72 -11.43
C LYS A 187 15.67 -4.44 -10.67
N ASP A 188 16.44 -5.48 -10.34
CA ASP A 188 17.77 -5.37 -9.72
C ASP A 188 18.89 -5.71 -10.71
N ARG A 189 19.48 -4.67 -11.32
CA ARG A 189 20.53 -4.82 -12.34
C ARG A 189 21.75 -5.57 -11.76
N PHE A 190 22.05 -6.74 -12.33
CA PHE A 190 23.09 -7.66 -11.87
C PHE A 190 22.92 -8.11 -10.41
N CYS A 191 21.69 -8.14 -9.91
CA CYS A 191 21.36 -8.55 -8.54
C CYS A 191 22.14 -7.76 -7.46
N ARG A 192 22.54 -6.52 -7.76
CA ARG A 192 23.42 -5.73 -6.90
C ARG A 192 22.78 -5.43 -5.56
N ASN A 193 21.50 -5.09 -5.53
CA ASN A 193 20.79 -4.77 -4.29
C ASN A 193 20.66 -6.02 -3.41
N TYR A 194 20.27 -7.16 -3.99
CA TYR A 194 20.19 -8.44 -3.28
C TYR A 194 21.54 -8.85 -2.69
N LEU A 195 22.61 -8.87 -3.52
CA LEU A 195 23.95 -9.23 -3.07
C LEU A 195 24.50 -8.27 -1.99
N ASN A 196 24.22 -6.97 -2.13
CA ASN A 196 24.63 -5.98 -1.13
C ASN A 196 23.86 -6.13 0.19
N ALA A 197 22.56 -6.43 0.14
CA ALA A 197 21.75 -6.67 1.33
C ALA A 197 22.29 -7.87 2.12
N TYR A 198 22.64 -8.96 1.42
CA TYR A 198 23.27 -10.13 2.04
C TYR A 198 24.64 -9.79 2.64
N ARG A 199 25.51 -9.11 1.89
CA ARG A 199 26.85 -8.69 2.37
C ARG A 199 26.77 -7.82 3.63
N LYS A 200 25.78 -6.93 3.71
CA LYS A 200 25.52 -6.07 4.87
C LYS A 200 24.73 -6.77 6.00
N ASN A 201 24.51 -8.08 5.91
CA ASN A 201 23.74 -8.88 6.88
C ASN A 201 22.33 -8.31 7.15
N LYS A 202 21.71 -7.66 6.14
CA LYS A 202 20.31 -7.22 6.22
C LYS A 202 19.34 -8.38 6.01
N ILE A 203 19.77 -9.36 5.22
CA ILE A 203 19.04 -10.59 4.87
C ILE A 203 19.92 -11.82 5.13
N GLY A 204 19.31 -13.00 5.16
CA GLY A 204 19.96 -14.26 5.51
C GLY A 204 20.07 -14.48 7.04
N PRO A 205 20.80 -15.52 7.48
CA PRO A 205 20.98 -15.83 8.90
C PRO A 205 21.57 -14.65 9.66
N VAL A 206 21.10 -14.40 10.89
CA VAL A 206 21.68 -13.37 11.75
C VAL A 206 23.09 -13.84 12.13
N LYS A 207 24.10 -13.12 11.67
CA LYS A 207 25.47 -13.29 12.18
C LYS A 207 25.46 -12.94 13.66
N VAL A 208 25.81 -13.90 14.50
CA VAL A 208 26.20 -13.65 15.88
C VAL A 208 27.66 -13.22 15.80
N ASP A 209 27.97 -12.01 16.27
CA ASP A 209 29.37 -11.60 16.40
C ASP A 209 30.05 -12.60 17.34
N ALA A 210 31.12 -13.24 16.85
CA ALA A 210 31.91 -14.21 17.60
C ALA A 210 32.81 -13.52 18.62
#